data_AF-A0A022MKD9-F1
#
_entry.id   AF-A0A022MKD9-F1
#
_cell.length_a   1.000
_cell.length_b   1.000
_cell.length_c   1.000
_cell.angle_alpha   90.00
_cell.angle_beta   90.00
_cell.angle_gamma   90.00
#
_symmetry.space_group_name_H-M   'P 1'
#
loop_
_entity.id
_entity.type
_entity.pdbx_description
1 polymer ?
#
loop_
_entity_poly.entity_id
_entity_poly.type
_entity_poly.pdbx_seq_one_letter_code
_entity_poly.pdbx_strand_id
1 'polypeptide(L)' 'MNIKITVDGAAAARQARFGKLPERISYADMVEETQAGPRSSADDAYDPEVRFNCLAADLGL' A
#
# COMPACT_ATOMS: atom_id res chain seq x y z
N MET A 1 7.45 37.72 -7.65
CA MET A 1 7.28 36.49 -8.45
C MET A 1 5.97 35.86 -8.02
N ASN A 2 4.93 36.02 -8.84
CA ASN A 2 3.57 35.63 -8.49
C ASN A 2 3.25 34.36 -9.27
N ILE A 3 3.35 33.22 -8.60
CA ILE A 3 2.99 31.93 -9.21
C ILE A 3 1.47 31.87 -9.25
N LYS A 4 0.89 32.21 -10.40
CA LYS A 4 -0.48 31.82 -10.75
C LYS A 4 -0.46 30.31 -10.94
N ILE A 5 -0.82 29.55 -9.91
CA ILE A 5 -1.18 28.14 -10.08
C ILE A 5 -2.55 28.17 -10.78
N THR A 6 -2.55 28.13 -12.11
CA THR A 6 -3.75 27.74 -12.84
C THR A 6 -4.11 26.36 -12.30
N VAL A 7 -5.34 26.18 -11.80
CA VAL A 7 -5.86 24.85 -11.50
C VAL A 7 -5.79 24.09 -12.83
N ASP A 8 -4.73 23.32 -12.99
CA ASP A 8 -4.53 22.42 -14.10
C ASP A 8 -5.76 21.50 -14.13
N GLY A 9 -6.44 21.40 -15.27
CA GLY A 9 -7.64 20.55 -15.41
C GLY A 9 -7.38 19.12 -14.94
N ALA A 10 -6.13 18.65 -15.01
CA ALA A 10 -5.76 17.36 -14.45
C ALA A 10 -5.86 17.32 -12.90
N ALA A 11 -5.57 18.42 -12.20
CA ALA A 11 -5.78 18.53 -10.75
C ALA A 11 -7.27 18.47 -10.38
N ALA A 12 -8.13 19.14 -11.16
CA ALA A 12 -9.59 19.05 -10.98
C ALA A 12 -10.11 17.63 -11.24
N ALA A 13 -9.65 16.98 -12.32
CA ALA A 13 -10.01 15.60 -12.62
C ALA A 13 -9.56 14.62 -11.51
N ARG A 14 -8.37 14.82 -10.91
CA ARG A 14 -7.91 14.04 -9.76
C ARG A 14 -8.81 14.24 -8.54
N GLN A 15 -9.15 15.47 -8.18
CA GLN A 15 -10.05 15.72 -7.04
C GLN A 15 -11.45 15.13 -7.26
N ALA A 16 -11.99 15.20 -8.48
CA ALA A 16 -13.28 14.56 -8.80
C ALA A 16 -13.21 13.02 -8.67
N ARG A 17 -12.08 12.41 -9.02
CA ARG A 17 -11.88 10.94 -8.93
C ARG A 17 -11.58 10.45 -7.52
N PHE A 18 -10.76 11.18 -6.78
CA PHE A 18 -10.17 10.73 -5.51
C PHE A 18 -10.68 11.49 -4.28
N GLY A 19 -11.44 12.56 -4.47
CA GLY A 19 -11.93 13.39 -3.38
C GLY A 19 -10.84 14.21 -2.70
N LYS A 20 -11.00 14.42 -1.39
CA LYS A 20 -10.05 15.14 -0.55
C LYS A 20 -9.21 14.15 0.24
N LEU A 21 -7.97 14.53 0.55
CA LEU A 21 -7.15 13.77 1.47
C LEU A 21 -7.82 13.76 2.87
N PRO A 22 -7.83 12.63 3.58
CA PRO A 22 -8.21 12.58 4.98
C PRO A 22 -7.38 13.53 5.84
N GLU A 23 -7.86 13.81 7.05
CA GLU A 23 -7.08 14.54 8.03
C GLU A 23 -5.77 13.82 8.35
N ARG A 24 -4.71 14.59 8.56
CA ARG A 24 -3.41 14.04 8.92
C ARG A 24 -3.49 13.48 10.33
N ILE A 25 -2.95 12.27 10.52
CA ILE A 25 -2.80 11.65 11.85
C ILE A 25 -1.93 12.56 12.73
N SER A 26 -2.31 12.70 14.01
CA SER A 26 -1.52 13.44 15.00
C SER A 26 -0.15 12.78 15.16
N TYR A 27 0.90 13.56 15.35
CA TYR A 27 2.23 13.02 15.65
C TYR A 27 2.23 12.12 16.90
N ALA A 28 1.35 12.39 17.87
CA ALA A 28 1.21 11.56 19.07
C ALA A 28 0.63 10.17 18.80
N ASP A 29 -0.08 10.00 17.66
CA ASP A 29 -0.71 8.75 17.25
C ASP A 29 0.12 8.01 16.19
N MET A 30 1.27 8.57 15.77
CA MET A 30 2.20 7.92 14.86
C MET A 30 3.06 6.91 15.62
N VAL A 31 3.41 5.81 14.95
CA VAL A 31 4.39 4.82 15.45
C VAL A 31 5.66 4.91 14.63
N GLU A 32 6.81 4.70 15.27
CA GLU A 32 8.10 4.64 14.59
C GLU A 32 8.30 3.28 13.93
N GLU A 33 8.98 3.28 12.78
CA GLU A 33 9.45 2.04 12.17
C GLU A 33 10.49 1.39 13.10
N THR A 34 10.34 0.10 13.33
CA THR A 34 11.30 -0.70 14.11
C THR A 34 11.93 -1.76 13.23
N GLN A 35 13.21 -2.06 13.48
CA GLN A 35 13.89 -3.14 12.80
C GLN A 35 13.15 -4.45 13.09
N ALA A 36 12.66 -5.10 12.05
CA ALA A 36 12.10 -6.44 12.19
C ALA A 36 13.16 -7.35 12.80
N GLY A 37 12.77 -8.10 13.85
CA GLY A 37 13.64 -9.08 14.48
C GLY A 37 14.05 -10.19 13.50
N PRO A 38 15.04 -11.02 13.88
CA PRO A 38 15.39 -12.19 13.08
C PRO A 38 14.15 -13.05 12.84
N ARG A 39 13.89 -13.41 11.58
CA ARG A 39 12.83 -14.38 11.25
C ARG A 39 13.13 -15.68 11.99
N SER A 40 12.18 -16.21 12.75
CA SER A 40 12.37 -17.53 13.35
C SER A 40 12.08 -18.60 12.29
N SER A 41 12.77 -19.73 12.36
CA SER A 41 12.51 -20.88 11.49
C SER A 41 11.10 -21.45 11.64
N ALA A 42 10.41 -21.12 12.74
CA ALA A 42 9.00 -21.47 12.95
C ALA A 42 8.05 -20.58 12.14
N ASP A 43 8.41 -19.31 11.88
CA ASP A 43 7.62 -18.39 11.05
C ASP A 43 7.74 -18.68 9.55
N ASP A 44 8.81 -19.38 9.16
CA ASP A 44 9.10 -19.82 7.78
C ASP A 44 8.82 -21.31 7.54
N ALA A 45 8.22 -22.00 8.52
CA ALA A 45 7.84 -23.39 8.35
C ALA A 45 6.78 -23.50 7.25
N TYR A 46 7.18 -24.02 6.10
CA TYR A 46 6.28 -24.34 5.00
C TYR A 46 5.18 -25.29 5.49
N ASP A 47 3.93 -24.82 5.50
CA ASP A 47 2.78 -25.67 5.75
C ASP A 47 2.43 -26.43 4.45
N PRO A 48 2.59 -27.76 4.40
CA PRO A 48 2.29 -28.55 3.22
C PRO A 48 0.80 -28.59 2.86
N GLU A 49 -0.11 -28.15 3.74
CA GLU A 49 -1.54 -28.03 3.45
C GLU A 49 -1.90 -26.72 2.72
N VAL A 50 -0.94 -25.83 2.45
CA VAL A 50 -1.18 -24.63 1.62
C VAL A 50 -1.48 -25.04 0.17
N ARG A 51 -2.76 -25.09 -0.16
CA ARG A 51 -3.24 -25.27 -1.53
C ARG A 51 -3.09 -23.96 -2.30
N PHE A 52 -2.04 -23.83 -3.10
CA PHE A 52 -1.94 -22.74 -4.05
C PHE A 52 -2.93 -22.97 -5.20
N ASN A 53 -3.99 -22.15 -5.29
CA ASN A 53 -4.91 -22.16 -6.42
C ASN A 53 -4.31 -21.34 -7.57
N CYS A 54 -3.21 -21.83 -8.13
CA CYS A 54 -2.53 -21.17 -9.23
C CYS A 54 -3.15 -21.60 -10.55
N LEU A 55 -3.97 -20.72 -11.14
CA LEU A 55 -4.64 -20.97 -12.42
C LEU A 55 -3.68 -21.41 -13.54
N ALA A 56 -2.46 -20.90 -13.57
CA ALA A 56 -1.45 -21.31 -14.56
C ALA A 56 -1.06 -22.79 -14.39
N ALA A 57 -0.91 -23.26 -13.15
CA ALA A 57 -0.66 -24.66 -12.86
C ALA A 57 -1.87 -25.54 -13.23
N ASP A 58 -3.10 -25.06 -12.98
CA ASP A 58 -4.33 -25.76 -13.38
C ASP A 58 -4.49 -25.87 -14.90
N LEU A 59 -3.95 -24.91 -15.65
CA LEU A 59 -3.96 -24.88 -17.11
C LEU A 59 -2.70 -25.52 -17.75
N GLY A 60 -1.72 -25.94 -16.94
CA GLY A 60 -0.49 -26.57 -17.41
C GLY A 60 0.43 -25.66 -18.23
N LEU A 61 0.44 -24.36 -17.93
CA LEU A 61 1.23 -23.32 -18.62
C LEU A 61 2.59 -23.06 -17.95
#